data_AF-A0A4S1FME4-F1
#
_entry.id   AF-A0A4S1FME4-F1
#
_cell.length_a   1.000
_cell.length_b   1.000
_cell.length_c   1.000
_cell.angle_alpha   90.00
_cell.angle_beta   90.00
_cell.angle_gamma   90.00
#
_symmetry.space_group_name_H-M   'P 1'
#
loop_
_entity.id
_entity.type
_entity.pdbx_description
1 polymer ?
#
loop_
_entity_poly.entity_id
_entity_poly.type
_entity_poly.pdbx_seq_one_letter_code
_entity_poly.pdbx_strand_id
1 'polypeptide(L)'
;AQDHKRVGDGDTGPNTGGMGAYSPAPVMTPEMTERTVREIIEPTMRGIANLGAPFAGILFAGLMITDQGPKLIEYNTRFGDPECQVLMMRLKDD
;
A
#
# COMPACT_ATOMS: atom_id res chain seq x y z
N ALA A 1 -2.09 1.55 4.86
CA ALA A 1 -1.24 2.00 5.99
C ALA A 1 -0.14 2.87 5.41
N GLN A 2 0.51 3.69 6.23
CA GLN A 2 1.71 4.42 5.85
C GLN A 2 2.80 4.10 6.87
N ASP A 3 4.00 3.80 6.39
CA ASP A 3 5.19 3.51 7.19
C ASP A 3 6.19 4.67 7.15
N HIS A 4 7.10 4.69 8.12
CA HIS A 4 8.25 5.59 8.16
C HIS A 4 9.53 4.77 8.02
N LYS A 5 10.24 4.89 6.90
CA LYS A 5 11.42 4.06 6.62
C LYS A 5 12.73 4.60 7.21
N ARG A 6 12.78 5.88 7.58
CA ARG A 6 14.02 6.57 7.96
C ARG A 6 14.33 6.37 9.45
N VAL A 7 15.58 6.05 9.77
CA VAL A 7 16.00 5.72 11.15
C VAL A 7 16.04 6.94 12.08
N GLY A 8 16.27 8.14 11.54
CA GLY A 8 16.36 9.37 12.31
C GLY A 8 15.05 10.18 12.29
N ASP A 9 14.85 10.96 13.35
CA ASP A 9 13.71 11.88 13.46
C ASP A 9 13.67 12.86 12.27
N GLY A 10 12.46 13.27 11.89
CA GLY A 10 12.24 14.16 10.75
C GLY A 10 12.55 13.51 9.39
N ASP A 11 12.40 12.19 9.29
CA ASP A 11 12.69 11.39 8.10
C ASP A 11 14.16 11.52 7.62
N THR A 12 15.11 11.52 8.56
CA THR A 12 16.55 11.67 8.29
C THR A 12 17.33 10.34 8.40
N GLY A 13 18.54 10.29 7.85
CA GLY A 13 19.41 9.10 7.90
C GLY A 13 19.09 8.02 6.86
N PRO A 14 19.74 6.85 6.92
CA PRO A 14 19.53 5.77 5.94
C PRO A 14 18.11 5.17 6.02
N ASN A 15 17.70 4.52 4.92
CA ASN A 15 16.46 3.74 4.90
C ASN A 15 16.63 2.46 5.72
N THR A 16 15.55 2.05 6.37
CA THR A 16 15.36 0.78 7.07
C THR A 16 14.21 0.01 6.42
N GLY A 17 13.85 -1.15 6.97
CA GLY A 17 12.63 -1.87 6.59
C GLY A 17 11.33 -1.14 7.00
N GLY A 18 11.40 -0.28 8.02
CA GLY A 18 10.27 0.46 8.59
C GLY A 18 10.43 0.64 10.10
N MET A 19 10.41 1.90 10.56
CA MET A 19 10.53 2.29 11.98
C MET A 19 9.18 2.32 12.70
N GLY A 20 8.09 2.32 11.95
CA GLY A 20 6.73 2.34 12.46
C GLY A 20 5.73 2.56 11.33
N ALA A 21 4.46 2.23 11.57
CA ALA A 21 3.37 2.43 10.63
C ALA A 21 2.09 2.82 11.35
N TYR A 22 1.15 3.43 10.62
CA TYR A 22 -0.18 3.76 11.13
C TYR A 22 -1.28 3.52 10.09
N SER A 23 -2.50 3.34 10.59
CA SER A 23 -3.70 3.06 9.78
C SER A 23 -4.98 3.54 10.49
N PRO A 24 -5.87 4.29 9.83
CA PRO A 24 -5.85 4.62 8.41
C PRO A 24 -4.88 5.76 8.12
N ALA A 25 -4.35 5.81 6.89
CA ALA A 25 -3.55 6.94 6.45
C ALA A 25 -4.50 8.08 6.00
N PRO A 26 -4.50 9.27 6.63
CA PRO A 26 -5.42 10.36 6.29
C PRO A 26 -5.35 10.83 4.83
N VAL A 27 -4.19 10.62 4.18
CA VAL A 27 -3.99 10.92 2.75
C VAL A 27 -4.85 10.05 1.83
N MET A 28 -5.30 8.87 2.30
CA MET A 28 -6.18 7.98 1.57
C MET A 28 -7.65 8.30 1.88
N THR A 29 -8.14 9.40 1.31
CA THR A 29 -9.57 9.74 1.33
C THR A 29 -10.39 8.69 0.56
N PRO A 30 -11.72 8.60 0.77
CA PRO A 30 -12.56 7.67 0.01
C PRO A 30 -12.43 7.81 -1.51
N GLU A 31 -12.36 9.05 -2.00
CA GLU A 31 -12.12 9.34 -3.42
C GLU A 31 -10.73 8.85 -3.88
N MET A 32 -9.68 9.08 -3.08
CA MET A 32 -8.34 8.62 -3.41
C MET A 32 -8.26 7.08 -3.44
N THR A 33 -8.95 6.41 -2.51
CA THR A 33 -9.08 4.95 -2.48
C THR A 33 -9.79 4.44 -3.73
N GLU A 34 -10.93 5.03 -4.11
CA GLU A 34 -11.67 4.63 -5.32
C GLU A 34 -10.82 4.80 -6.58
N ARG A 35 -10.16 5.96 -6.72
CA ARG A 35 -9.23 6.20 -7.84
C ARG A 35 -8.11 5.18 -7.87
N THR A 36 -7.50 4.87 -6.74
CA THR A 36 -6.44 3.86 -6.63
C THR A 36 -6.92 2.48 -7.10
N VAL A 37 -8.11 2.06 -6.68
CA VAL A 37 -8.68 0.76 -7.11
C VAL A 37 -8.88 0.74 -8.62
N ARG A 38 -9.57 1.76 -9.16
CA ARG A 38 -9.94 1.83 -10.58
C ARG A 38 -8.74 2.01 -11.51
N GLU A 39 -7.79 2.86 -11.13
CA GLU A 39 -6.68 3.29 -12.01
C GLU A 39 -5.46 2.36 -11.89
N ILE A 40 -5.30 1.62 -10.78
CA ILE A 40 -4.09 0.84 -10.50
C ILE A 40 -4.41 -0.65 -10.26
N ILE A 41 -5.29 -0.95 -9.28
CA ILE A 41 -5.51 -2.33 -8.83
C ILE A 41 -6.28 -3.15 -9.86
N GLU A 42 -7.43 -2.65 -10.35
CA GLU A 42 -8.26 -3.37 -11.31
C GLU A 42 -7.54 -3.68 -12.64
N PRO A 43 -6.83 -2.72 -13.28
CA PRO A 43 -6.07 -3.01 -14.49
C PRO A 43 -4.96 -4.03 -14.26
N THR A 44 -4.30 -3.99 -13.09
CA THR A 44 -3.25 -4.94 -12.73
C THR A 44 -3.82 -6.35 -12.58
N MET A 45 -4.90 -6.52 -11.83
CA MET A 45 -5.54 -7.82 -11.65
C MET A 45 -6.04 -8.40 -12.98
N ARG A 46 -6.62 -7.55 -13.83
CA ARG A 46 -7.07 -7.94 -15.18
C ARG A 46 -5.90 -8.35 -16.06
N GLY A 47 -4.79 -7.60 -16.03
CA GLY A 47 -3.58 -7.92 -16.78
C GLY A 47 -2.98 -9.26 -16.37
N ILE A 48 -2.86 -9.49 -15.06
CA ILE A 48 -2.38 -10.76 -14.51
C ILE A 48 -3.26 -11.95 -14.95
N ALA A 49 -4.59 -11.79 -14.88
CA ALA A 49 -5.51 -12.82 -15.35
C ALA A 49 -5.39 -13.09 -16.85
N ASN A 50 -5.26 -12.04 -17.67
CA ASN A 50 -5.10 -12.16 -19.13
C ASN A 50 -3.79 -12.84 -19.53
N LEU A 51 -2.75 -12.76 -18.69
CA LEU A 51 -1.49 -13.49 -18.89
C LEU A 51 -1.59 -14.99 -18.51
N GLY A 52 -2.76 -15.46 -18.07
CA GLY A 52 -2.95 -16.84 -17.62
C GLY A 52 -2.32 -17.15 -16.27
N ALA A 53 -1.98 -16.12 -15.48
CA ALA A 53 -1.32 -16.25 -14.19
C ALA A 53 -2.16 -15.64 -13.05
N PRO A 54 -3.45 -16.02 -12.87
CA PRO A 54 -4.33 -15.36 -11.91
C PRO A 54 -3.73 -15.34 -10.50
N PHE A 55 -3.77 -14.15 -9.87
CA PHE A 55 -3.20 -13.95 -8.54
C PHE A 55 -4.27 -14.07 -7.46
N ALA A 56 -3.96 -14.82 -6.41
CA ALA A 56 -4.77 -14.93 -5.19
C ALA A 56 -3.87 -14.78 -3.97
N GLY A 57 -4.24 -13.89 -3.05
CA GLY A 57 -3.43 -13.56 -1.88
C GLY A 57 -3.49 -12.05 -1.58
N ILE A 58 -2.44 -11.53 -0.93
CA ILE A 58 -2.32 -10.11 -0.60
C ILE A 58 -1.51 -9.41 -1.69
N LEU A 59 -2.17 -8.54 -2.47
CA LEU A 59 -1.49 -7.60 -3.34
C LEU A 59 -1.31 -6.28 -2.59
N PHE A 60 -0.07 -5.98 -2.20
CA PHE A 60 0.27 -4.77 -1.49
C PHE A 60 0.89 -3.75 -2.46
N ALA A 61 0.19 -2.63 -2.67
CA ALA A 61 0.63 -1.56 -3.57
C ALA A 61 1.31 -0.44 -2.78
N GLY A 62 2.60 -0.23 -3.04
CA GLY A 62 3.33 0.96 -2.56
C GLY A 62 2.99 2.15 -3.45
N LEU A 63 2.37 3.18 -2.87
CA LEU A 63 1.87 4.34 -3.62
C LEU A 63 2.58 5.62 -3.21
N MET A 64 2.78 6.50 -4.19
CA MET A 64 3.05 7.92 -3.98
C MET A 64 1.77 8.70 -4.31
N ILE A 65 1.25 9.46 -3.35
CA ILE A 65 0.11 10.35 -3.58
C ILE A 65 0.65 11.72 -4.02
N THR A 66 0.24 12.15 -5.21
CA THR A 66 0.70 13.40 -5.84
C THR A 66 -0.50 14.29 -6.17
N ASP A 67 -0.24 15.54 -6.56
CA ASP A 67 -1.28 16.47 -7.02
C ASP A 67 -2.05 15.97 -8.26
N GLN A 68 -1.47 15.03 -9.02
CA GLN A 68 -2.12 14.41 -10.18
C GLN A 68 -2.89 13.13 -9.83
N GLY A 69 -2.84 12.69 -8.57
CA GLY A 69 -3.43 11.45 -8.09
C GLY A 69 -2.40 10.39 -7.69
N PRO A 70 -2.83 9.13 -7.51
CA PRO A 70 -1.97 8.06 -7.01
C PRO A 70 -1.02 7.57 -8.11
N LYS A 71 0.24 7.34 -7.74
CA LYS A 71 1.27 6.74 -8.60
C LYS A 71 1.79 5.48 -7.93
N LEU A 72 1.80 4.38 -8.67
CA LEU A 72 2.39 3.12 -8.21
C LEU A 72 3.91 3.23 -8.20
N ILE A 73 4.52 2.94 -7.06
CA ILE A 73 5.98 2.79 -6.93
C ILE A 73 6.35 1.32 -7.13
N GLU A 74 5.69 0.41 -6.40
CA GLU A 74 6.02 -1.00 -6.37
C GLU A 74 4.83 -1.87 -5.95
N TYR A 75 4.91 -3.17 -6.29
CA TYR A 75 4.04 -4.20 -5.74
C TYR A 75 4.82 -5.16 -4.85
N ASN A 76 4.16 -5.60 -3.79
CA ASN A 76 4.56 -6.73 -2.97
C ASN A 76 3.41 -7.74 -2.92
N THR A 77 3.72 -9.04 -2.79
CA THR A 77 2.75 -10.15 -2.83
C THR A 77 2.46 -10.73 -1.44
N ARG A 78 2.63 -9.92 -0.40
CA ARG A 78 2.43 -10.22 1.02
C ARG A 78 2.03 -8.95 1.77
N PHE A 79 1.63 -9.08 3.03
CA PHE A 79 1.56 -7.91 3.92
C PHE A 79 2.94 -7.26 4.09
N GLY A 80 2.95 -5.94 4.22
CA GLY A 80 4.11 -5.16 4.67
C GLY A 80 4.44 -5.41 6.15
N ASP A 81 5.67 -5.13 6.55
CA ASP A 81 6.11 -5.10 7.94
C ASP A 81 6.87 -3.78 8.11
N PRO A 82 6.41 -2.84 8.97
CA PRO A 82 5.46 -3.01 10.07
C PRO A 82 3.97 -2.73 9.76
N GLU A 83 3.56 -2.68 8.50
CA GLU A 83 2.17 -2.34 8.15
C GLU A 83 1.15 -3.40 8.56
N CYS A 84 1.53 -4.68 8.56
CA CYS A 84 0.66 -5.80 8.95
C CYS A 84 0.07 -5.56 10.35
N GLN A 85 0.90 -5.13 11.30
CA GLN A 85 0.55 -4.94 12.70
C GLN A 85 -0.63 -3.98 12.86
N VAL A 86 -0.64 -2.87 12.12
CA VAL A 86 -1.72 -1.87 12.18
C VAL A 86 -2.89 -2.18 11.26
N LEU A 87 -2.69 -3.01 10.24
CA LEU A 87 -3.77 -3.50 9.37
C LEU A 87 -4.60 -4.58 10.05
N MET A 88 -3.95 -5.53 10.74
CA MET A 88 -4.63 -6.62 11.44
C MET A 88 -5.53 -6.12 12.56
N MET A 89 -5.15 -5.03 13.25
CA MET A 89 -6.00 -4.38 14.25
C MET A 89 -7.31 -3.81 13.68
N ARG A 90 -7.41 -3.69 12.35
CA ARG A 90 -8.58 -3.15 11.64
C ARG A 90 -9.35 -4.20 10.87
N LEU A 91 -8.85 -5.44 10.81
CA LEU A 91 -9.55 -6.53 10.15
C LEU A 91 -10.86 -6.76 10.90
N LYS A 92 -11.97 -6.64 10.17
CA LYS A 92 -13.28 -7.05 10.66
C LYS A 92 -13.49 -8.46 10.11
N ASP A 93 -13.27 -9.43 10.98
CA ASP A 93 -13.59 -10.83 10.76
C ASP A 93 -14.60 -11.24 11.84
N ASP A 94 -15.40 -12.27 11.58
CA ASP A 94 -16.47 -12.75 12.47
C ASP A 94 -15.94 -13.44 13.74
#